data_AF-A0A1D6KW94-F1
#
_entry.id   AF-A0A1D6KW94-F1
#
_cell.length_a   1.000
_cell.length_b   1.000
_cell.length_c   1.000
_cell.angle_alpha   90.00
_cell.angle_beta   90.00
_cell.angle_gamma   90.00
#
_symmetry.space_group_name_H-M   'P 1'
#
loop_
_entity.id
_entity.type
_entity.pdbx_description
1 polymer ?
#
loop_
_entity_poly.entity_id
_entity_poly.type
_entity_poly.pdbx_seq_one_letter_code
_entity_poly.pdbx_strand_id
1 'polypeptide(L)'
;MGDAHLLRLEERRNWSRSRTGAHCQRRRRHPCHRGDTGVSQRRRPMFTAHSARTGCRLFRRACLPCSCYKACLATPPLPFRSAPLLPPPHPFLLRLLASSASASTPPRPASASRSLLLLLLLASAPGQPPPCHGAAARARLSRVEFTGRRPLVPPAAASAKMDAGEMEDVRAAAAAEEVISSRGGSVLGKKTILKSDHFPGCQNKRLSPQIDGAPNYRQVNKVVLHHHFFQAGSLRVHGVAMPTMEGIANVLNHIGAHKKGKQTRILWHSLREEPVIYINGRPFVLRDVEKPFSNLEYTGINRERVEQMEFRLKEDILQEASRYGNKILVTDELPSGQMVDQWESVVYDTVKTPLEVYEELQHQGYLVDYERVPITDEKAPKEGDFDNLVRRISQVDIETEIVFNCQMGRGRTTTGMVIATLVYLNRIGASGIPRTGSIGKVFYAGNDVDDYMPSSEEAILRGEYAVIRSLVRVLEGGVEGKRQVDKVIDKCDSMQNLREAIATYRNNILRQPDEMKREASLSFFVEYLERYYFLICFAVYVHSVSSAHQTTLSVEVSFSDWMRARPELYSILRR
;
A
#
# COMPACT_ATOMS: atom_id res chain seq x y z
N MET A 1 -18.89 27.92 50.57
CA MET A 1 -20.36 27.92 50.38
C MET A 1 -20.58 27.38 48.97
N GLY A 2 -20.60 26.06 48.80
CA GLY A 2 -21.83 25.23 48.72
C GLY A 2 -22.06 24.92 47.22
N ASP A 3 -22.38 23.74 46.73
CA ASP A 3 -22.80 22.49 47.37
C ASP A 3 -22.76 21.34 46.33
N ALA A 4 -23.03 20.10 46.81
CA ALA A 4 -23.26 18.80 46.12
C ALA A 4 -22.02 17.88 45.97
N HIS A 5 -21.84 16.70 46.61
CA HIS A 5 -22.72 15.72 47.30
C HIS A 5 -23.91 15.28 46.42
N LEU A 6 -24.10 14.00 46.02
CA LEU A 6 -24.31 12.82 46.88
C LEU A 6 -24.50 11.52 46.02
N LEU A 7 -23.93 10.40 46.50
CA LEU A 7 -24.29 8.93 46.41
C LEU A 7 -24.49 8.22 45.04
N ARG A 8 -23.89 7.04 44.74
CA ARG A 8 -23.79 5.69 45.35
C ARG A 8 -25.03 4.77 45.21
N LEU A 9 -24.74 3.57 44.68
CA LEU A 9 -25.28 2.21 44.99
C LEU A 9 -26.64 1.76 44.43
N GLU A 10 -26.63 0.63 43.69
CA GLU A 10 -27.30 -0.68 43.98
C GLU A 10 -27.24 -1.59 42.73
N GLU A 11 -26.47 -2.69 42.73
CA GLU A 11 -26.83 -4.08 43.09
C GLU A 11 -27.69 -4.84 42.05
N ARG A 12 -27.08 -5.76 41.28
CA ARG A 12 -27.18 -7.23 41.43
C ARG A 12 -28.61 -7.80 41.44
N ARG A 13 -28.94 -8.66 40.45
CA ARG A 13 -29.23 -10.10 40.63
C ARG A 13 -29.75 -10.78 39.36
N ASN A 14 -29.28 -12.03 39.16
CA ASN A 14 -30.03 -13.21 38.72
C ASN A 14 -30.54 -13.25 37.25
N TRP A 15 -30.34 -14.32 36.46
CA TRP A 15 -30.44 -15.73 36.80
C TRP A 15 -29.56 -16.65 35.94
N SER A 16 -29.18 -17.72 36.61
CA SER A 16 -28.47 -18.92 36.18
C SER A 16 -29.35 -19.98 35.49
N ARG A 17 -28.66 -20.97 34.89
CA ARG A 17 -29.03 -22.37 34.57
C ARG A 17 -29.29 -22.59 33.07
N SER A 18 -28.72 -23.60 32.41
CA SER A 18 -28.36 -24.93 32.93
C SER A 18 -27.17 -25.56 32.18
N ARG A 19 -26.32 -26.23 32.96
CA ARG A 19 -25.42 -27.32 32.53
C ARG A 19 -26.23 -28.62 32.47
N THR A 20 -25.84 -29.53 31.58
CA THR A 20 -25.64 -30.98 31.82
C THR A 20 -24.64 -31.45 30.76
N GLY A 21 -23.64 -32.31 30.98
CA GLY A 21 -23.21 -33.09 32.14
C GLY A 21 -22.63 -34.43 31.66
N ALA A 22 -21.34 -34.70 31.92
CA ALA A 22 -20.69 -36.01 32.12
C ALA A 22 -19.16 -35.75 32.23
N HIS A 23 -18.45 -35.79 33.38
CA HIS A 23 -18.13 -36.91 34.30
C HIS A 23 -17.62 -38.15 33.56
N CYS A 24 -16.44 -38.73 33.79
CA CYS A 24 -15.70 -39.17 34.99
C CYS A 24 -14.25 -39.56 34.53
N GLN A 25 -13.17 -39.77 35.31
CA GLN A 25 -12.90 -39.87 36.74
C GLN A 25 -11.37 -39.91 36.99
N ARG A 26 -10.92 -39.20 38.05
CA ARG A 26 -10.05 -39.61 39.19
C ARG A 26 -8.80 -40.50 38.91
N ARG A 27 -7.65 -40.24 39.54
CA ARG A 27 -7.38 -40.34 41.00
C ARG A 27 -6.02 -39.66 41.34
N ARG A 28 -5.98 -38.76 42.36
CA ARG A 28 -5.46 -38.92 43.76
C ARG A 28 -3.93 -38.87 43.87
N ARG A 29 -3.24 -38.28 44.86
CA ARG A 29 -3.51 -37.66 46.19
C ARG A 29 -2.16 -36.96 46.58
N HIS A 30 -2.13 -35.68 46.98
CA HIS A 30 -2.16 -35.12 48.35
C HIS A 30 -0.80 -35.11 49.13
N PRO A 31 -0.63 -34.24 50.17
CA PRO A 31 0.44 -33.22 50.20
C PRO A 31 1.16 -33.13 51.58
N CYS A 32 1.95 -32.07 51.83
CA CYS A 32 2.06 -31.28 53.09
C CYS A 32 3.15 -30.18 52.95
N HIS A 33 2.83 -28.89 53.16
CA HIS A 33 3.08 -28.05 54.36
C HIS A 33 4.56 -27.80 54.68
N ARG A 34 5.05 -26.64 55.16
CA ARG A 34 4.64 -25.22 55.26
C ARG A 34 5.86 -24.50 55.88
N GLY A 35 6.07 -23.23 55.54
CA GLY A 35 6.81 -22.23 56.36
C GLY A 35 8.34 -22.40 56.43
N ASP A 36 9.12 -21.40 56.77
CA ASP A 36 8.95 -19.94 56.83
C ASP A 36 10.35 -19.39 57.15
N THR A 37 10.66 -18.16 56.71
CA THR A 37 11.79 -17.31 57.18
C THR A 37 13.23 -17.85 56.99
N GLY A 38 14.25 -17.08 56.63
CA GLY A 38 14.42 -15.66 56.43
C GLY A 38 15.92 -15.36 56.43
N VAL A 39 16.28 -14.24 55.79
CA VAL A 39 17.36 -13.34 56.24
C VAL A 39 18.81 -13.77 55.95
N SER A 40 19.39 -13.04 54.98
CA SER A 40 20.60 -12.21 55.15
C SER A 40 21.96 -12.70 54.64
N GLN A 41 22.44 -11.88 53.70
CA GLN A 41 23.80 -11.35 53.56
C GLN A 41 24.85 -12.27 52.95
N ARG A 42 25.21 -11.95 51.70
CA ARG A 42 26.40 -11.14 51.35
C ARG A 42 27.70 -11.84 51.75
N ARG A 43 28.42 -12.32 50.74
CA ARG A 43 29.68 -11.70 50.27
C ARG A 43 30.23 -12.49 49.08
N ARG A 44 30.45 -11.78 47.97
CA ARG A 44 31.44 -12.14 46.93
C ARG A 44 32.84 -12.04 47.57
N PRO A 45 33.87 -12.75 47.06
CA PRO A 45 34.59 -12.31 45.84
C PRO A 45 34.90 -13.49 44.88
N MET A 46 34.66 -13.37 43.57
CA MET A 46 35.67 -13.02 42.54
C MET A 46 37.13 -13.34 42.91
N PHE A 47 37.75 -14.25 42.17
CA PHE A 47 38.90 -14.00 41.28
C PHE A 47 39.37 -15.34 40.68
N THR A 48 39.32 -15.43 39.35
CA THR A 48 40.39 -15.84 38.41
C THR A 48 41.27 -17.05 38.76
N ALA A 49 41.77 -17.87 37.86
CA ALA A 49 41.70 -18.04 36.42
C ALA A 49 42.62 -19.25 36.12
N HIS A 50 42.53 -19.77 34.89
CA HIS A 50 43.56 -20.55 34.20
C HIS A 50 43.74 -22.00 34.68
N SER A 51 43.30 -22.96 33.85
CA SER A 51 44.04 -23.51 32.71
C SER A 51 44.99 -24.61 33.16
N ALA A 52 44.65 -25.86 32.83
CA ALA A 52 45.46 -26.70 31.95
C ALA A 52 45.02 -28.17 32.06
N ARG A 53 44.60 -28.69 30.92
CA ARG A 53 44.97 -29.98 30.32
C ARG A 53 45.43 -31.11 31.25
N THR A 54 44.76 -32.25 31.08
CA THR A 54 45.21 -33.64 30.89
C THR A 54 44.21 -34.53 31.61
N GLY A 55 43.65 -35.60 31.07
CA GLY A 55 44.04 -36.50 30.00
C GLY A 55 43.49 -37.88 30.42
N CYS A 56 43.27 -38.77 29.45
CA CYS A 56 42.96 -40.20 29.66
C CYS A 56 41.56 -40.50 30.25
N ARG A 57 40.85 -41.56 29.89
CA ARG A 57 41.13 -42.78 29.12
C ARG A 57 39.74 -43.39 28.81
N LEU A 58 39.51 -43.72 27.54
CA LEU A 58 39.34 -45.09 27.03
C LEU A 58 38.11 -45.88 27.52
N PHE A 59 37.20 -46.17 26.58
CA PHE A 59 36.93 -47.52 26.05
C PHE A 59 36.33 -47.34 24.63
N ARG A 60 37.02 -47.60 23.51
CA ARG A 60 37.35 -48.90 22.86
C ARG A 60 36.08 -49.78 22.73
N ARG A 61 35.64 -50.24 21.55
CA ARG A 61 36.33 -50.80 20.35
C ARG A 61 35.50 -50.48 19.09
N ALA A 62 36.04 -50.14 17.92
CA ALA A 62 37.02 -50.85 17.05
C ALA A 62 36.35 -52.08 16.36
N CYS A 63 36.52 -52.41 15.07
CA CYS A 63 37.62 -52.33 14.11
C CYS A 63 37.00 -52.56 12.69
N LEU A 64 37.33 -51.81 11.62
CA LEU A 64 38.50 -51.92 10.69
C LEU A 64 38.36 -53.06 9.63
N PRO A 65 39.20 -53.15 8.56
CA PRO A 65 39.12 -52.37 7.31
C PRO A 65 39.46 -53.25 6.06
N CYS A 66 39.61 -52.68 4.85
CA CYS A 66 40.73 -53.08 3.97
C CYS A 66 41.03 -52.08 2.83
N SER A 67 42.30 -52.09 2.43
CA SER A 67 43.04 -51.14 1.58
C SER A 67 43.36 -51.75 0.20
N CYS A 68 43.98 -50.94 -0.68
CA CYS A 68 44.83 -51.22 -1.87
C CYS A 68 44.23 -50.64 -3.19
N TYR A 69 44.95 -50.05 -4.15
CA TYR A 69 46.37 -49.79 -4.41
C TYR A 69 46.52 -48.71 -5.52
N LYS A 70 47.75 -48.19 -5.69
CA LYS A 70 48.24 -47.18 -6.68
C LYS A 70 48.11 -47.61 -8.16
N ALA A 71 47.99 -46.65 -9.10
CA ALA A 71 48.98 -46.35 -10.17
C ALA A 71 48.47 -45.30 -11.20
N CYS A 72 49.37 -44.38 -11.59
CA CYS A 72 49.25 -43.35 -12.63
C CYS A 72 49.70 -43.85 -14.01
N LEU A 73 49.06 -43.37 -15.10
CA LEU A 73 49.61 -43.13 -16.46
C LEU A 73 48.69 -42.06 -17.13
N ALA A 74 49.09 -40.80 -17.34
CA ALA A 74 49.92 -40.21 -18.42
C ALA A 74 49.18 -39.86 -19.74
N THR A 75 48.84 -38.56 -19.89
CA THR A 75 48.79 -37.69 -21.12
C THR A 75 47.81 -37.98 -22.28
N PRO A 76 47.46 -37.01 -23.18
CA PRO A 76 47.90 -35.61 -23.34
C PRO A 76 46.77 -34.53 -23.47
N PRO A 77 47.11 -33.21 -23.51
CA PRO A 77 46.19 -32.11 -23.77
C PRO A 77 46.34 -31.52 -25.18
N LEU A 78 45.24 -31.19 -25.87
CA LEU A 78 45.19 -30.36 -27.09
C LEU A 78 43.79 -29.72 -27.25
N PRO A 79 43.62 -28.61 -27.99
CA PRO A 79 44.40 -27.38 -27.99
C PRO A 79 43.51 -26.12 -27.84
N PHE A 80 44.16 -25.00 -27.53
CA PHE A 80 43.63 -23.63 -27.59
C PHE A 80 42.92 -23.33 -28.93
N ARG A 81 41.72 -22.74 -28.87
CA ARG A 81 41.12 -21.99 -29.98
C ARG A 81 40.69 -20.59 -29.53
N SER A 82 41.48 -19.64 -30.04
CA SER A 82 41.20 -18.24 -30.40
C SER A 82 39.77 -17.70 -30.22
N ALA A 83 39.70 -16.55 -29.55
CA ALA A 83 38.59 -15.61 -29.50
C ALA A 83 38.14 -15.12 -30.90
N PRO A 84 36.86 -14.78 -31.11
CA PRO A 84 36.43 -14.06 -32.29
C PRO A 84 36.64 -12.55 -32.09
N LEU A 85 37.39 -11.97 -33.04
CA LEU A 85 37.66 -10.55 -33.22
C LEU A 85 36.40 -9.83 -33.74
N LEU A 86 36.12 -8.66 -33.16
CA LEU A 86 35.25 -7.61 -33.70
C LEU A 86 35.78 -7.13 -35.06
N PRO A 87 34.92 -6.87 -36.07
CA PRO A 87 35.33 -6.14 -37.26
C PRO A 87 35.29 -4.61 -37.02
N PRO A 88 36.22 -3.83 -37.62
CA PRO A 88 36.33 -2.39 -37.47
C PRO A 88 35.37 -1.61 -38.41
N PRO A 89 35.14 -0.30 -38.15
CA PRO A 89 34.26 0.55 -38.95
C PRO A 89 35.02 1.23 -40.10
N HIS A 90 34.39 1.45 -41.25
CA HIS A 90 34.91 2.33 -42.30
C HIS A 90 33.77 2.82 -43.25
N PRO A 91 33.96 3.92 -44.03
CA PRO A 91 33.22 5.17 -43.87
C PRO A 91 32.60 5.71 -45.19
N PHE A 92 32.21 7.00 -45.19
CA PHE A 92 31.71 7.85 -46.30
C PHE A 92 30.19 7.74 -46.57
N LEU A 93 29.41 8.80 -46.80
CA LEU A 93 29.72 10.18 -47.20
C LEU A 93 28.59 11.13 -46.75
N LEU A 94 28.98 12.38 -46.44
CA LEU A 94 28.17 13.49 -45.93
C LEU A 94 28.10 14.54 -47.04
N ARG A 95 26.91 15.12 -47.33
CA ARG A 95 26.65 16.56 -47.63
C ARG A 95 25.39 16.82 -48.49
N LEU A 96 24.46 17.63 -47.95
CA LEU A 96 24.01 18.97 -48.41
C LEU A 96 22.84 18.88 -49.43
N LEU A 97 21.74 19.65 -49.41
CA LEU A 97 21.36 20.92 -48.79
C LEU A 97 19.82 21.04 -48.71
N ALA A 98 19.39 21.96 -47.84
CA ALA A 98 18.12 22.66 -47.73
C ALA A 98 17.21 22.73 -49.00
N SER A 99 15.88 22.61 -48.82
CA SER A 99 14.97 23.77 -48.70
C SER A 99 13.49 23.38 -48.55
N SER A 100 12.78 24.20 -47.76
CA SER A 100 11.35 24.60 -47.84
C SER A 100 10.20 23.58 -47.75
N ALA A 101 9.48 23.68 -46.63
CA ALA A 101 8.03 23.90 -46.50
C ALA A 101 7.03 22.90 -47.11
N SER A 102 6.28 22.21 -46.25
CA SER A 102 4.81 22.33 -46.17
C SER A 102 4.23 21.48 -45.03
N ALA A 103 3.07 21.94 -44.55
CA ALA A 103 2.36 21.52 -43.36
C ALA A 103 1.99 20.02 -43.28
N SER A 104 2.15 19.44 -42.10
CA SER A 104 1.15 18.51 -41.53
C SER A 104 1.38 18.35 -40.02
N THR A 105 0.36 18.74 -39.27
CA THR A 105 0.20 18.59 -37.82
C THR A 105 0.06 17.10 -37.46
N PRO A 106 0.76 16.58 -36.42
CA PRO A 106 0.45 15.26 -35.86
C PRO A 106 -0.74 15.37 -34.90
N PRO A 107 -1.67 14.40 -34.87
CA PRO A 107 -2.84 14.47 -34.00
C PRO A 107 -2.47 14.17 -32.55
N ARG A 108 -3.02 14.99 -31.64
CA ARG A 108 -3.05 14.78 -30.19
C ARG A 108 -3.90 13.53 -29.85
N PRO A 109 -3.57 12.76 -28.80
CA PRO A 109 -4.46 11.72 -28.31
C PRO A 109 -5.67 12.36 -27.62
N ALA A 110 -6.87 12.05 -28.13
CA ALA A 110 -8.13 12.49 -27.54
C ALA A 110 -8.45 11.67 -26.29
N SER A 111 -8.57 12.36 -25.16
CA SER A 111 -9.21 11.88 -23.94
C SER A 111 -10.72 11.73 -24.19
N ALA A 112 -11.17 10.50 -24.45
CA ALA A 112 -12.60 10.20 -24.51
C ALA A 112 -13.12 9.87 -23.10
N SER A 113 -14.08 10.68 -22.66
CA SER A 113 -14.83 10.58 -21.42
C SER A 113 -15.50 9.21 -21.28
N ARG A 114 -15.15 8.47 -20.22
CA ARG A 114 -15.82 7.23 -19.81
C ARG A 114 -17.11 7.59 -19.06
N SER A 115 -18.20 7.91 -19.76
CA SER A 115 -19.53 8.06 -19.12
C SER A 115 -20.72 7.78 -20.05
N LEU A 116 -20.57 6.93 -21.07
CA LEU A 116 -21.72 6.62 -21.94
C LEU A 116 -21.68 5.18 -22.47
N LEU A 117 -21.90 4.20 -21.58
CA LEU A 117 -22.30 2.85 -22.01
C LEU A 117 -22.97 2.06 -20.87
N LEU A 118 -24.19 2.43 -20.49
CA LEU A 118 -25.12 1.49 -19.85
C LEU A 118 -26.57 1.95 -19.99
N LEU A 119 -27.13 1.80 -21.19
CA LEU A 119 -28.58 1.84 -21.38
C LEU A 119 -28.95 0.97 -22.58
N LEU A 120 -29.06 -0.34 -22.34
CA LEU A 120 -29.81 -1.29 -23.17
C LEU A 120 -29.78 -2.64 -22.46
N LEU A 121 -30.80 -2.91 -21.63
CA LEU A 121 -31.40 -4.23 -21.42
C LEU A 121 -32.64 -4.04 -20.54
N LEU A 122 -33.82 -4.13 -21.17
CA LEU A 122 -35.05 -4.80 -20.72
C LEU A 122 -36.24 -4.21 -21.49
N ALA A 123 -36.59 -4.86 -22.61
CA ALA A 123 -37.88 -4.70 -23.27
C ALA A 123 -38.44 -6.09 -23.62
N SER A 124 -39.57 -6.43 -22.99
CA SER A 124 -40.66 -7.36 -23.37
C SER A 124 -41.54 -7.52 -22.12
N ALA A 125 -42.87 -7.39 -22.09
CA ALA A 125 -43.94 -7.35 -23.08
C ALA A 125 -45.21 -6.67 -22.45
N PRO A 126 -46.37 -6.53 -23.14
CA PRO A 126 -47.36 -5.48 -22.90
C PRO A 126 -48.62 -5.90 -22.11
N GLY A 127 -49.34 -4.91 -21.57
CA GLY A 127 -50.70 -5.05 -21.04
C GLY A 127 -51.39 -3.70 -20.82
N GLN A 128 -52.51 -3.47 -21.49
CA GLN A 128 -53.33 -2.25 -21.47
C GLN A 128 -53.91 -1.90 -20.08
N PRO A 129 -54.36 -0.65 -19.88
CA PRO A 129 -55.74 -0.45 -19.43
C PRO A 129 -56.51 0.69 -20.16
N PRO A 130 -57.85 0.78 -19.98
CA PRO A 130 -58.77 1.64 -20.74
C PRO A 130 -59.15 2.93 -19.92
N PRO A 131 -60.17 3.76 -20.24
CA PRO A 131 -59.93 5.19 -20.42
C PRO A 131 -60.78 6.16 -19.55
N CYS A 132 -60.51 7.46 -19.75
CA CYS A 132 -61.44 8.61 -19.72
C CYS A 132 -61.59 9.53 -18.48
N HIS A 133 -61.74 10.82 -18.87
CA HIS A 133 -62.27 12.04 -18.21
C HIS A 133 -61.32 12.82 -17.28
N GLY A 134 -61.10 14.13 -17.41
CA GLY A 134 -61.62 15.18 -18.29
C GLY A 134 -61.44 16.57 -17.65
N ALA A 135 -61.20 17.60 -18.46
CA ALA A 135 -61.28 19.07 -18.21
C ALA A 135 -60.30 19.70 -17.18
N ALA A 136 -59.33 20.54 -17.55
CA ALA A 136 -59.38 21.91 -18.10
C ALA A 136 -59.78 23.01 -17.07
N ALA A 137 -58.86 23.96 -16.78
CA ALA A 137 -59.06 25.40 -16.95
C ALA A 137 -57.90 26.27 -16.39
N ARG A 138 -57.61 27.35 -17.13
CA ARG A 138 -56.69 28.47 -16.87
C ARG A 138 -57.24 29.45 -15.81
N ALA A 139 -56.36 30.25 -15.19
CA ALA A 139 -56.41 31.74 -15.07
C ALA A 139 -55.42 32.21 -13.98
N ARG A 140 -54.48 33.13 -14.21
CA ARG A 140 -54.50 34.61 -14.44
C ARG A 140 -54.40 35.43 -13.14
N LEU A 141 -53.44 36.36 -13.18
CA LEU A 141 -53.04 37.36 -12.18
C LEU A 141 -54.15 38.30 -11.71
N SER A 142 -54.05 38.76 -10.46
CA SER A 142 -54.40 40.13 -10.08
C SER A 142 -53.66 40.59 -8.82
N ARG A 143 -53.49 41.92 -8.77
CA ARG A 143 -52.70 42.77 -7.90
C ARG A 143 -53.63 43.41 -6.85
N VAL A 144 -53.18 43.55 -5.60
CA VAL A 144 -53.84 44.41 -4.60
C VAL A 144 -52.80 45.15 -3.78
N GLU A 145 -52.94 46.48 -3.72
CA GLU A 145 -52.21 47.43 -2.87
C GLU A 145 -52.84 47.49 -1.47
N PHE A 146 -52.05 47.79 -0.43
CA PHE A 146 -52.56 48.45 0.78
C PHE A 146 -51.51 49.33 1.46
N THR A 147 -52.01 50.33 2.17
CA THR A 147 -51.45 51.62 2.55
C THR A 147 -50.55 51.61 3.80
N GLY A 148 -49.72 52.66 3.94
CA GLY A 148 -48.57 52.69 4.87
C GLY A 148 -48.82 53.05 6.34
N ARG A 149 -47.77 52.88 7.15
CA ARG A 149 -47.47 53.56 8.43
C ARG A 149 -45.94 53.52 8.71
N ARG A 150 -45.45 54.65 9.23
CA ARG A 150 -44.12 55.13 9.70
C ARG A 150 -42.93 54.15 9.89
N PRO A 151 -41.67 54.64 9.69
CA PRO A 151 -40.46 53.82 9.83
C PRO A 151 -40.06 53.61 11.29
N LEU A 152 -39.85 52.36 11.68
CA LEU A 152 -39.10 51.98 12.88
C LEU A 152 -37.61 51.91 12.51
N VAL A 153 -36.81 52.68 13.25
CA VAL A 153 -35.34 52.72 13.18
C VAL A 153 -34.78 51.29 13.34
N PRO A 154 -33.86 50.81 12.47
CA PRO A 154 -33.17 49.55 12.73
C PRO A 154 -32.26 49.73 13.97
N PRO A 155 -32.22 48.76 14.90
CA PRO A 155 -31.29 48.85 16.03
C PRO A 155 -29.87 48.92 15.47
N ALA A 156 -29.09 49.85 16.04
CA ALA A 156 -27.69 50.06 15.72
C ALA A 156 -26.94 48.72 15.67
N ALA A 157 -26.15 48.54 14.61
CA ALA A 157 -25.22 47.43 14.49
C ALA A 157 -24.40 47.33 15.78
N ALA A 158 -24.63 46.26 16.55
CA ALA A 158 -23.70 45.84 17.57
C ALA A 158 -22.41 45.46 16.82
N SER A 159 -21.45 46.37 16.81
CA SER A 159 -20.07 46.07 16.43
C SER A 159 -19.59 45.00 17.40
N ALA A 160 -19.61 43.75 16.96
CA ALA A 160 -18.89 42.68 17.62
C ALA A 160 -17.41 43.08 17.56
N LYS A 161 -16.87 43.55 18.70
CA LYS A 161 -15.44 43.76 18.84
C LYS A 161 -14.80 42.38 18.79
N MET A 162 -14.19 42.04 17.65
CA MET A 162 -13.33 40.87 17.54
C MET A 162 -12.20 41.02 18.55
N ASP A 163 -11.90 39.94 19.26
CA ASP A 163 -10.84 39.95 20.27
C ASP A 163 -9.47 40.17 19.60
N ALA A 164 -8.48 40.66 20.36
CA ALA A 164 -7.14 40.93 19.84
C ALA A 164 -6.49 39.67 19.24
N GLY A 165 -6.77 38.49 19.80
CA GLY A 165 -6.32 37.20 19.27
C GLY A 165 -6.97 36.86 17.92
N GLU A 166 -8.29 37.08 17.77
CA GLU A 166 -8.99 36.83 16.51
C GLU A 166 -8.48 37.75 15.38
N MET A 167 -8.09 38.98 15.71
CA MET A 167 -7.54 39.91 14.72
C MET A 167 -6.09 39.58 14.32
N GLU A 168 -5.32 38.94 15.19
CA GLU A 168 -3.98 38.42 14.86
C GLU A 168 -4.07 37.19 13.95
N ASP A 169 -4.99 36.27 14.24
CA ASP A 169 -5.26 35.09 13.40
C ASP A 169 -5.72 35.47 12.00
N VAL A 170 -6.62 36.46 11.88
CA VAL A 170 -7.07 36.98 10.58
C VAL A 170 -5.91 37.58 9.77
N ARG A 171 -4.98 38.29 10.42
CA ARG A 171 -3.80 38.85 9.75
C ARG A 171 -2.81 37.77 9.33
N ALA A 172 -2.60 36.76 10.17
CA ALA A 172 -1.74 35.62 9.85
C ALA A 172 -2.31 34.82 8.66
N ALA A 173 -3.62 34.58 8.63
CA ALA A 173 -4.29 33.92 7.52
C ALA A 173 -4.22 34.73 6.21
N ALA A 174 -4.42 36.04 6.26
CA ALA A 174 -4.27 36.91 5.08
C ALA A 174 -2.83 36.91 4.54
N ALA A 175 -1.83 36.93 5.43
CA ALA A 175 -0.42 36.83 5.04
C ALA A 175 -0.09 35.45 4.43
N ALA A 176 -0.66 34.37 4.95
CA ALA A 176 -0.52 33.03 4.39
C ALA A 176 -1.11 32.93 2.97
N GLU A 177 -2.31 33.50 2.75
CA GLU A 177 -2.96 33.53 1.44
C GLU A 177 -2.14 34.31 0.40
N GLU A 178 -1.52 35.43 0.80
CA GLU A 178 -0.61 36.20 -0.06
C GLU A 178 0.63 35.38 -0.46
N VAL A 179 1.24 34.64 0.48
CA VAL A 179 2.36 33.74 0.18
C VAL A 179 1.92 32.64 -0.80
N ILE A 180 0.82 31.94 -0.50
CA ILE A 180 0.31 30.82 -1.33
C ILE A 180 -0.06 31.27 -2.75
N SER A 181 -0.61 32.48 -2.90
CA SER A 181 -0.99 33.04 -4.20
C SER A 181 0.20 33.59 -5.01
N SER A 182 1.28 33.98 -4.34
CA SER A 182 2.51 34.51 -4.95
C SER A 182 3.57 33.44 -5.24
N ARG A 183 3.37 32.18 -4.82
CA ARG A 183 4.25 31.05 -5.13
C ARG A 183 4.58 30.96 -6.63
N GLY A 184 5.86 30.79 -6.94
CA GLY A 184 6.37 30.80 -8.31
C GLY A 184 7.34 29.66 -8.62
N GLY A 185 7.39 28.63 -7.78
CA GLY A 185 8.22 27.45 -7.98
C GLY A 185 7.74 26.61 -9.17
N SER A 186 8.64 25.77 -9.69
CA SER A 186 8.34 24.86 -10.80
C SER A 186 7.41 23.70 -10.41
N VAL A 187 7.43 23.33 -9.12
CA VAL A 187 6.59 22.32 -8.47
C VAL A 187 5.79 22.98 -7.33
N LEU A 188 6.44 23.78 -6.47
CA LEU A 188 5.75 24.59 -5.45
C LEU A 188 5.15 25.86 -6.09
N GLY A 189 4.07 25.66 -6.83
CA GLY A 189 3.41 26.70 -7.61
C GLY A 189 2.27 27.40 -6.87
N LYS A 190 1.62 28.33 -7.57
CA LYS A 190 0.41 29.02 -7.09
C LYS A 190 -0.68 28.02 -6.68
N LYS A 191 -1.48 28.40 -5.68
CA LYS A 191 -2.60 27.59 -5.16
C LYS A 191 -2.18 26.23 -4.60
N THR A 192 -0.91 26.05 -4.28
CA THR A 192 -0.42 24.82 -3.64
C THR A 192 0.02 25.07 -2.21
N ILE A 193 -0.16 24.07 -1.36
CA ILE A 193 0.30 24.05 0.03
C ILE A 193 1.24 22.87 0.28
N LEU A 194 2.12 23.01 1.27
CA LEU A 194 2.95 21.92 1.79
C LEU A 194 2.26 21.35 3.01
N LYS A 195 1.42 20.34 2.81
CA LYS A 195 0.64 19.73 3.90
C LYS A 195 1.47 18.67 4.62
N SER A 196 1.46 18.67 5.95
CA SER A 196 2.03 17.59 6.75
C SER A 196 1.33 16.27 6.43
N ASP A 197 2.15 15.25 6.17
CA ASP A 197 1.68 13.89 5.93
C ASP A 197 1.33 13.17 7.25
N HIS A 198 1.80 13.70 8.38
CA HIS A 198 1.39 13.31 9.73
C HIS A 198 0.22 14.18 10.16
N PHE A 199 -0.95 13.57 10.26
CA PHE A 199 -2.20 14.24 10.63
C PHE A 199 -2.99 13.41 11.66
N PRO A 200 -3.91 14.02 12.42
CA PRO A 200 -4.78 13.30 13.33
C PRO A 200 -5.57 12.20 12.61
N GLY A 201 -5.42 10.96 13.07
CA GLY A 201 -6.07 9.80 12.43
C GLY A 201 -5.20 9.08 11.39
N CYS A 202 -3.99 9.55 11.09
CA CYS A 202 -3.04 8.78 10.27
C CYS A 202 -2.59 7.47 10.95
N GLN A 203 -2.81 7.33 12.26
CA GLN A 203 -2.43 6.15 13.05
C GLN A 203 -3.65 5.34 13.55
N ASN A 204 -3.69 4.07 13.20
CA ASN A 204 -4.57 3.06 13.74
C ASN A 204 -3.99 2.49 15.04
N LYS A 205 -4.49 2.97 16.18
CA LYS A 205 -4.03 2.58 17.52
C LYS A 205 -4.24 1.10 17.88
N ARG A 206 -5.00 0.35 17.07
CA ARG A 206 -5.22 -1.09 17.26
C ARG A 206 -4.06 -1.95 16.74
N LEU A 207 -3.17 -1.40 15.93
CA LEU A 207 -2.00 -2.11 15.44
C LEU A 207 -0.92 -2.18 16.51
N SER A 208 -0.22 -3.32 16.53
CA SER A 208 0.95 -3.55 17.37
C SER A 208 2.03 -4.29 16.57
N PRO A 209 3.32 -3.96 16.75
CA PRO A 209 3.84 -2.93 17.66
C PRO A 209 3.57 -1.51 17.14
N GLN A 210 3.54 -0.54 18.05
CA GLN A 210 3.58 0.88 17.69
C GLN A 210 5.03 1.33 17.68
N ILE A 211 5.48 1.87 16.55
CA ILE A 211 6.85 2.38 16.38
C ILE A 211 6.75 3.90 16.26
N ASP A 212 7.50 4.60 17.11
CA ASP A 212 7.46 6.06 17.15
C ASP A 212 7.93 6.67 15.82
N GLY A 213 7.23 7.69 15.35
CA GLY A 213 7.43 8.29 14.02
C GLY A 213 7.04 7.41 12.83
N ALA A 214 6.56 6.17 13.03
CA ALA A 214 6.24 5.22 11.95
C ALA A 214 4.80 4.66 12.09
N PRO A 215 3.77 5.45 11.69
CA PRO A 215 2.37 5.06 11.88
C PRO A 215 2.02 3.78 11.10
N ASN A 216 1.07 3.00 11.61
CA ASN A 216 0.54 1.79 10.98
C ASN A 216 1.56 0.72 10.58
N TYR A 217 2.73 0.71 11.24
CA TYR A 217 3.68 -0.38 11.11
C TYR A 217 3.03 -1.72 11.45
N ARG A 218 3.28 -2.73 10.62
CA ARG A 218 2.84 -4.11 10.82
C ARG A 218 3.67 -5.08 9.99
N GLN A 219 3.73 -6.33 10.44
CA GLN A 219 4.34 -7.44 9.72
C GLN A 219 3.27 -8.46 9.34
N VAL A 220 3.40 -9.08 8.18
CA VAL A 220 2.51 -10.17 7.77
C VAL A 220 2.72 -11.39 8.67
N ASN A 221 1.65 -11.79 9.34
CA ASN A 221 1.64 -12.97 10.20
C ASN A 221 1.62 -14.27 9.37
N LYS A 222 2.05 -15.38 9.99
CA LYS A 222 2.22 -16.71 9.36
C LYS A 222 1.13 -17.08 8.35
N VAL A 223 1.58 -17.45 7.14
CA VAL A 223 0.80 -18.15 6.12
C VAL A 223 1.06 -19.65 6.28
N VAL A 224 0.08 -20.41 6.78
CA VAL A 224 0.14 -21.88 6.79
C VAL A 224 -0.66 -22.37 5.60
N LEU A 225 0.01 -22.81 4.54
CA LEU A 225 -0.67 -23.22 3.31
C LEU A 225 -0.89 -24.73 3.16
N HIS A 226 -0.25 -25.62 3.94
CA HIS A 226 -0.61 -27.03 4.19
C HIS A 226 0.37 -27.65 5.23
N HIS A 227 0.10 -28.88 5.69
CA HIS A 227 0.71 -29.63 6.81
C HIS A 227 2.23 -29.91 6.79
N HIS A 228 3.04 -29.22 5.98
CA HIS A 228 4.50 -29.37 6.02
C HIS A 228 5.17 -28.33 6.90
N PHE A 229 5.90 -28.87 7.87
CA PHE A 229 6.61 -28.26 8.98
C PHE A 229 7.67 -27.25 8.50
N PHE A 230 7.29 -25.98 8.33
CA PHE A 230 8.26 -24.88 8.40
C PHE A 230 8.13 -24.21 9.77
N GLN A 231 9.27 -24.21 10.47
CA GLN A 231 9.44 -23.79 11.85
C GLN A 231 8.94 -22.34 12.05
N ALA A 232 8.41 -22.07 13.24
CA ALA A 232 7.75 -20.84 13.64
C ALA A 232 8.51 -19.53 13.28
N GLY A 233 8.12 -18.84 12.19
CA GLY A 233 8.55 -17.46 11.89
C GLY A 233 7.44 -16.63 11.23
N SER A 234 7.43 -15.30 11.44
CA SER A 234 6.60 -14.35 10.68
C SER A 234 7.07 -14.25 9.23
N LEU A 235 6.22 -13.79 8.32
CA LEU A 235 6.65 -13.53 6.94
C LEU A 235 7.50 -12.26 6.90
N ARG A 236 8.50 -12.24 6.02
CA ARG A 236 9.47 -11.14 5.90
C ARG A 236 8.94 -9.92 5.16
N VAL A 237 7.64 -9.64 5.32
CA VAL A 237 6.92 -8.60 4.59
C VAL A 237 6.25 -7.68 5.60
N HIS A 238 6.50 -6.37 5.46
CA HIS A 238 6.07 -5.34 6.38
C HIS A 238 5.35 -4.22 5.64
N GLY A 239 4.45 -3.54 6.33
CA GLY A 239 3.75 -2.36 5.85
C GLY A 239 3.79 -1.25 6.88
N VAL A 240 3.92 0.00 6.42
CA VAL A 240 3.91 1.21 7.27
C VAL A 240 3.23 2.36 6.52
N ALA A 241 2.67 3.33 7.24
CA ALA A 241 2.28 4.62 6.68
C ALA A 241 3.53 5.47 6.40
N MET A 242 3.37 6.72 5.96
CA MET A 242 4.50 7.61 5.72
C MET A 242 5.24 7.89 7.05
N PRO A 243 6.49 7.45 7.23
CA PRO A 243 7.23 7.68 8.48
C PRO A 243 7.94 9.04 8.49
N THR A 244 8.31 9.53 9.68
CA THR A 244 9.36 10.55 9.83
C THR A 244 10.74 9.96 9.57
N MET A 245 11.78 10.79 9.40
CA MET A 245 13.16 10.31 9.28
C MET A 245 13.57 9.44 10.49
N GLU A 246 13.23 9.88 11.70
CA GLU A 246 13.44 9.11 12.92
C GLU A 246 12.60 7.82 12.93
N GLY A 247 11.36 7.90 12.46
CA GLY A 247 10.48 6.74 12.30
C GLY A 247 11.06 5.66 11.40
N ILE A 248 11.70 6.04 10.28
CA ILE A 248 12.41 5.09 9.42
C ILE A 248 13.52 4.42 10.23
N ALA A 249 14.38 5.18 10.89
CA ALA A 249 15.45 4.62 11.71
C ALA A 249 14.92 3.68 12.81
N ASN A 250 13.81 4.03 13.45
CA ASN A 250 13.15 3.20 14.46
C ASN A 250 12.64 1.87 13.87
N VAL A 251 12.06 1.87 12.66
CA VAL A 251 11.66 0.64 11.96
C VAL A 251 12.89 -0.21 11.61
N LEU A 252 13.96 0.40 11.09
CA LEU A 252 15.20 -0.29 10.75
C LEU A 252 15.84 -0.94 12.00
N ASN A 253 15.83 -0.24 13.13
CA ASN A 253 16.29 -0.77 14.42
C ASN A 253 15.41 -1.91 14.94
N HIS A 254 14.09 -1.76 14.84
CA HIS A 254 13.13 -2.79 15.25
C HIS A 254 13.31 -4.10 14.48
N ILE A 255 13.52 -4.03 13.16
CA ILE A 255 13.79 -5.21 12.32
C ILE A 255 15.22 -5.74 12.54
N GLY A 256 16.11 -4.89 13.04
CA GLY A 256 17.51 -5.18 13.28
C GLY A 256 18.29 -5.16 11.97
N ALA A 257 18.31 -4.01 11.30
CA ALA A 257 19.03 -3.77 10.04
C ALA A 257 20.32 -2.96 10.19
N HIS A 258 20.83 -2.84 11.42
CA HIS A 258 22.06 -2.11 11.68
C HIS A 258 23.28 -3.02 11.58
N LYS A 259 24.34 -2.58 10.88
CA LYS A 259 25.64 -3.28 10.79
C LYS A 259 26.25 -3.70 12.13
N LYS A 260 25.97 -2.99 13.22
CA LYS A 260 26.51 -3.27 14.57
C LYS A 260 25.66 -4.27 15.38
N GLY A 261 24.65 -4.89 14.78
CA GLY A 261 23.75 -5.83 15.43
C GLY A 261 23.39 -7.01 14.53
N LYS A 262 22.12 -7.41 14.56
CA LYS A 262 21.56 -8.33 13.57
C LYS A 262 21.76 -7.66 12.20
N GLN A 263 22.46 -8.31 11.27
CA GLN A 263 22.79 -7.72 9.97
C GLN A 263 21.67 -8.02 8.95
N THR A 264 20.44 -7.68 9.30
CA THR A 264 19.29 -7.94 8.43
C THR A 264 19.26 -6.94 7.30
N ARG A 265 19.18 -7.40 6.05
CA ARG A 265 19.01 -6.51 4.90
C ARG A 265 17.54 -6.18 4.74
N ILE A 266 17.25 -4.92 4.42
CA ILE A 266 15.90 -4.44 4.13
C ILE A 266 15.85 -3.91 2.70
N LEU A 267 14.81 -4.30 1.95
CA LEU A 267 14.40 -3.62 0.73
C LEU A 267 13.13 -2.82 1.01
N TRP A 268 13.25 -1.50 1.01
CA TRP A 268 12.17 -0.57 1.32
C TRP A 268 11.56 0.01 0.05
N HIS A 269 10.26 -0.19 -0.13
CA HIS A 269 9.49 0.31 -1.26
C HIS A 269 8.57 1.47 -0.83
N SER A 270 8.73 2.62 -1.47
CA SER A 270 7.70 3.68 -1.46
C SER A 270 6.80 3.52 -2.68
N LEU A 271 5.50 3.34 -2.43
CA LEU A 271 4.48 3.15 -3.47
C LEU A 271 3.79 4.46 -3.89
N ARG A 272 4.35 5.60 -3.51
CA ARG A 272 3.73 6.92 -3.72
C ARG A 272 4.01 7.47 -5.10
N GLU A 273 2.99 7.92 -5.82
CA GLU A 273 3.17 8.74 -7.02
C GLU A 273 3.30 10.22 -6.70
N GLU A 274 2.84 10.65 -5.53
CA GLU A 274 2.91 12.02 -5.08
C GLU A 274 4.35 12.36 -4.67
N PRO A 275 4.89 13.54 -5.05
CA PRO A 275 6.20 13.98 -4.58
C PRO A 275 6.14 14.26 -3.07
N VAL A 276 7.09 13.71 -2.33
CA VAL A 276 7.24 13.88 -0.88
C VAL A 276 8.53 14.64 -0.60
N ILE A 277 8.50 15.49 0.41
CA ILE A 277 9.70 16.17 0.91
C ILE A 277 9.75 16.05 2.44
N TYR A 278 10.95 15.92 2.99
CA TYR A 278 11.18 16.01 4.43
C TYR A 278 11.67 17.40 4.79
N ILE A 279 11.04 18.02 5.78
CA ILE A 279 11.47 19.29 6.37
C ILE A 279 11.63 19.06 7.87
N ASN A 280 12.83 19.31 8.40
CA ASN A 280 13.15 19.08 9.82
C ASN A 280 12.81 17.64 10.29
N GLY A 281 13.00 16.65 9.40
CA GLY A 281 12.71 15.25 9.68
C GLY A 281 11.24 14.82 9.54
N ARG A 282 10.30 15.76 9.32
CA ARG A 282 8.86 15.48 9.13
C ARG A 282 8.52 15.39 7.63
N PRO A 283 7.64 14.46 7.20
CA PRO A 283 7.23 14.34 5.81
C PRO A 283 6.11 15.34 5.45
N PHE A 284 6.23 15.96 4.29
CA PHE A 284 5.25 16.88 3.69
C PHE A 284 4.95 16.47 2.25
N VAL A 285 3.73 16.79 1.80
CA VAL A 285 3.26 16.54 0.44
C VAL A 285 2.61 17.81 -0.13
N LEU A 286 2.71 17.97 -1.45
CA LEU A 286 2.04 19.05 -2.16
C LEU A 286 0.53 18.79 -2.26
N ARG A 287 -0.30 19.79 -1.97
CA ARG A 287 -1.76 19.75 -2.13
C ARG A 287 -2.26 21.01 -2.81
N ASP A 288 -3.43 20.91 -3.45
CA ASP A 288 -4.20 22.09 -3.87
C ASP A 288 -4.83 22.74 -2.63
N VAL A 289 -4.71 24.06 -2.49
CA VAL A 289 -5.28 24.82 -1.36
C VAL A 289 -6.81 24.73 -1.30
N GLU A 290 -7.48 24.61 -2.45
CA GLU A 290 -8.94 24.47 -2.53
C GLU A 290 -9.40 23.04 -2.21
N LYS A 291 -8.49 22.05 -2.34
CA LYS A 291 -8.76 20.62 -2.09
C LYS A 291 -7.65 19.96 -1.27
N PRO A 292 -7.41 20.41 -0.03
CA PRO A 292 -6.22 20.03 0.73
C PRO A 292 -6.23 18.57 1.20
N PHE A 293 -7.39 17.90 1.16
CA PHE A 293 -7.56 16.49 1.50
C PHE A 293 -7.42 15.54 0.30
N SER A 294 -7.38 16.06 -0.93
CA SER A 294 -7.32 15.25 -2.15
C SER A 294 -5.89 15.13 -2.66
N ASN A 295 -5.49 13.94 -3.11
CA ASN A 295 -4.16 13.73 -3.70
C ASN A 295 -4.09 14.43 -5.06
N LEU A 296 -2.93 15.02 -5.38
CA LEU A 296 -2.63 15.46 -6.74
C LEU A 296 -2.26 14.21 -7.56
N GLU A 297 -3.13 13.82 -8.49
CA GLU A 297 -2.93 12.63 -9.31
C GLU A 297 -2.00 12.91 -10.49
N TYR A 298 -0.96 12.10 -10.63
CA TYR A 298 -0.02 12.13 -11.77
C TYR A 298 -0.06 10.79 -12.50
N THR A 299 -1.26 10.36 -12.88
CA THR A 299 -1.56 8.98 -13.31
C THR A 299 -0.50 8.39 -14.25
N GLY A 300 0.19 7.35 -13.80
CA GLY A 300 1.20 6.64 -14.61
C GLY A 300 2.56 7.32 -14.71
N ILE A 301 2.87 8.26 -13.82
CA ILE A 301 4.22 8.82 -13.66
C ILE A 301 5.23 7.71 -13.32
N ASN A 302 6.45 7.81 -13.85
CA ASN A 302 7.53 6.86 -13.55
C ASN A 302 8.42 7.36 -12.39
N ARG A 303 9.28 6.48 -11.87
CA ARG A 303 10.20 6.77 -10.76
C ARG A 303 11.03 8.03 -11.00
N GLU A 304 11.75 8.08 -12.12
CA GLU A 304 12.67 9.16 -12.47
C GLU A 304 11.98 10.52 -12.44
N ARG A 305 10.73 10.57 -12.95
CA ARG A 305 9.98 11.81 -12.99
C ARG A 305 9.51 12.26 -11.61
N VAL A 306 9.07 11.33 -10.75
CA VAL A 306 8.69 11.66 -9.37
C VAL A 306 9.90 12.16 -8.59
N GLU A 307 11.03 11.45 -8.65
CA GLU A 307 12.25 11.86 -7.94
C GLU A 307 12.78 13.22 -8.46
N GLN A 308 12.68 13.48 -9.77
CA GLN A 308 13.00 14.80 -10.34
C GLN A 308 12.07 15.90 -9.82
N MET A 309 10.78 15.61 -9.62
CA MET A 309 9.84 16.56 -9.02
C MET A 309 10.16 16.81 -7.54
N GLU A 310 10.56 15.79 -6.78
CA GLU A 310 10.99 15.93 -5.39
C GLU A 310 12.26 16.79 -5.27
N PHE A 311 13.22 16.60 -6.18
CA PHE A 311 14.41 17.44 -6.25
C PHE A 311 14.07 18.91 -6.53
N ARG A 312 13.22 19.18 -7.55
CA ARG A 312 12.78 20.54 -7.86
C ARG A 312 11.94 21.16 -6.75
N LEU A 313 11.12 20.37 -6.07
CA LEU A 313 10.36 20.82 -4.92
C LEU A 313 11.29 21.28 -3.78
N LYS A 314 12.38 20.55 -3.53
CA LYS A 314 13.43 20.99 -2.60
C LYS A 314 14.03 22.33 -3.04
N GLU A 315 14.38 22.49 -4.32
CA GLU A 315 14.91 23.76 -4.84
C GLU A 315 13.92 24.92 -4.68
N ASP A 316 12.64 24.69 -5.02
CA ASP A 316 11.59 25.71 -4.88
C ASP A 316 11.40 26.12 -3.41
N ILE A 317 11.41 25.16 -2.47
CA ILE A 317 11.30 25.43 -1.03
C ILE A 317 12.45 26.32 -0.55
N LEU A 318 13.69 26.01 -0.93
CA LEU A 318 14.86 26.77 -0.52
C LEU A 318 14.85 28.19 -1.12
N GLN A 319 14.40 28.34 -2.38
CA GLN A 319 14.26 29.64 -3.04
C GLN A 319 13.12 30.49 -2.48
N GLU A 320 11.99 29.88 -2.12
CA GLU A 320 10.91 30.59 -1.42
C GLU A 320 11.39 31.02 -0.04
N ALA A 321 12.02 30.11 0.71
CA ALA A 321 12.47 30.38 2.06
C ALA A 321 13.51 31.51 2.15
N SER A 322 14.39 31.66 1.15
CA SER A 322 15.36 32.77 1.13
C SER A 322 14.70 34.14 1.06
N ARG A 323 13.44 34.23 0.60
CA ARG A 323 12.65 35.48 0.55
C ARG A 323 11.97 35.79 1.88
N TYR A 324 11.74 34.77 2.70
CA TYR A 324 11.02 34.86 3.97
C TYR A 324 11.93 34.59 5.19
N GLY A 325 13.21 34.94 5.09
CA GLY A 325 14.15 34.85 6.21
C GLY A 325 14.44 33.41 6.64
N ASN A 326 14.66 32.52 5.67
CA ASN A 326 14.90 31.08 5.86
C ASN A 326 13.70 30.37 6.51
N LYS A 327 12.49 30.77 6.15
CA LYS A 327 11.26 30.12 6.61
C LYS A 327 10.37 29.76 5.44
N ILE A 328 9.70 28.62 5.53
CA ILE A 328 8.73 28.15 4.55
C ILE A 328 7.37 28.00 5.23
N LEU A 329 6.31 28.34 4.49
CA LEU A 329 4.95 28.14 4.98
C LEU A 329 4.50 26.69 4.72
N VAL A 330 4.19 25.97 5.79
CA VAL A 330 3.63 24.62 5.77
C VAL A 330 2.23 24.62 6.38
N THR A 331 1.45 23.58 6.10
CA THR A 331 0.08 23.45 6.59
C THR A 331 -0.09 22.16 7.38
N ASP A 332 -0.55 22.27 8.62
CA ASP A 332 -0.91 21.14 9.48
C ASP A 332 -2.43 20.97 9.55
N GLU A 333 -2.86 19.74 9.82
CA GLU A 333 -4.27 19.40 10.01
C GLU A 333 -4.53 19.18 11.51
N LEU A 334 -5.49 19.92 12.07
CA LEU A 334 -5.91 19.74 13.46
C LEU A 334 -6.92 18.60 13.61
N PRO A 335 -7.15 18.06 14.82
CA PRO A 335 -8.14 17.01 15.04
C PRO A 335 -9.57 17.40 14.65
N SER A 336 -9.85 18.70 14.57
CA SER A 336 -11.12 19.26 14.06
C SER A 336 -11.27 19.16 12.54
N GLY A 337 -10.22 18.76 11.81
CA GLY A 337 -10.13 18.84 10.35
C GLY A 337 -9.77 20.25 9.83
N GLN A 338 -9.49 21.20 10.71
CA GLN A 338 -9.06 22.54 10.31
C GLN A 338 -7.61 22.51 9.80
N MET A 339 -7.36 23.20 8.68
CA MET A 339 -6.01 23.46 8.17
C MET A 339 -5.42 24.68 8.86
N VAL A 340 -4.18 24.57 9.34
CA VAL A 340 -3.47 25.64 10.04
C VAL A 340 -2.10 25.82 9.42
N ASP A 341 -1.83 27.03 8.94
CA ASP A 341 -0.54 27.38 8.35
C ASP A 341 0.46 27.78 9.43
N GLN A 342 1.71 27.35 9.25
CA GLN A 342 2.81 27.58 10.19
C GLN A 342 4.10 27.87 9.42
N TRP A 343 4.91 28.76 9.99
CA TRP A 343 6.24 29.05 9.45
C TRP A 343 7.27 28.09 10.02
N GLU A 344 7.82 27.24 9.16
CA GLU A 344 8.90 26.32 9.51
C GLU A 344 10.25 26.90 9.10
N SER A 345 11.22 26.86 10.01
CA SER A 345 12.58 27.30 9.70
C SER A 345 13.30 26.25 8.86
N VAL A 346 13.92 26.68 7.76
CA VAL A 346 14.59 25.78 6.83
C VAL A 346 15.96 26.28 6.43
N VAL A 347 16.90 25.35 6.38
CA VAL A 347 18.22 25.52 5.76
C VAL A 347 18.46 24.33 4.82
N TYR A 348 19.51 24.40 4.01
CA TYR A 348 19.79 23.38 3.00
C TYR A 348 19.75 21.94 3.55
N ASP A 349 20.36 21.71 4.71
CA ASP A 349 20.47 20.38 5.32
C ASP A 349 19.18 19.87 5.98
N THR A 350 18.20 20.75 6.23
CA THR A 350 16.93 20.34 6.87
C THR A 350 15.84 19.97 5.87
N VAL A 351 16.04 20.27 4.58
CA VAL A 351 15.13 19.90 3.49
C VAL A 351 15.72 18.74 2.68
N LYS A 352 15.07 17.58 2.72
CA LYS A 352 15.58 16.34 2.11
C LYS A 352 14.53 15.64 1.27
N THR A 353 14.93 15.16 0.09
CA THR A 353 14.13 14.21 -0.69
C THR A 353 14.13 12.83 -0.01
N PRO A 354 13.15 11.97 -0.30
CA PRO A 354 13.17 10.60 0.22
C PRO A 354 14.45 9.85 -0.11
N LEU A 355 14.99 10.01 -1.34
CA LEU A 355 16.24 9.36 -1.74
C LEU A 355 17.41 9.79 -0.84
N GLU A 356 17.59 11.10 -0.62
CA GLU A 356 18.63 11.65 0.26
C GLU A 356 18.51 11.12 1.70
N VAL A 357 17.28 10.96 2.21
CA VAL A 357 17.05 10.38 3.55
C VAL A 357 17.55 8.93 3.64
N TYR A 358 17.27 8.09 2.65
CA TYR A 358 17.74 6.70 2.67
C TYR A 358 19.25 6.58 2.43
N GLU A 359 19.84 7.42 1.56
CA GLU A 359 21.29 7.49 1.37
C GLU A 359 22.01 7.89 2.67
N GLU A 360 21.47 8.86 3.40
CA GLU A 360 22.00 9.25 4.71
C GLU A 360 21.95 8.10 5.72
N LEU A 361 20.83 7.37 5.80
CA LEU A 361 20.70 6.20 6.68
C LEU A 361 21.69 5.08 6.29
N GLN A 362 21.92 4.87 4.99
CA GLN A 362 22.95 3.93 4.53
C GLN A 362 24.36 4.35 5.00
N HIS A 363 24.70 5.64 4.92
CA HIS A 363 25.96 6.18 5.44
C HIS A 363 26.08 6.02 6.96
N GLN A 364 24.97 6.13 7.70
CA GLN A 364 24.91 5.86 9.14
C GLN A 364 25.08 4.37 9.49
N GLY A 365 25.12 3.48 8.50
CA GLY A 365 25.41 2.07 8.67
C GLY A 365 24.18 1.17 8.77
N TYR A 366 23.01 1.65 8.32
CA TYR A 366 21.85 0.79 8.09
C TYR A 366 21.97 0.01 6.77
N LEU A 367 21.45 -1.21 6.77
CA LEU A 367 21.43 -2.12 5.61
C LEU A 367 20.08 -2.04 4.89
N VAL A 368 19.72 -0.82 4.47
CA VAL A 368 18.47 -0.54 3.74
C VAL A 368 18.76 -0.21 2.29
N ASP A 369 18.03 -0.82 1.36
CA ASP A 369 17.99 -0.46 -0.06
C ASP A 369 16.63 0.18 -0.35
N TYR A 370 16.61 1.31 -1.05
CA TYR A 370 15.40 2.10 -1.29
C TYR A 370 14.95 2.03 -2.74
N GLU A 371 13.67 1.72 -2.94
CA GLU A 371 13.02 1.66 -4.24
C GLU A 371 11.74 2.50 -4.26
N ARG A 372 11.57 3.29 -5.32
CA ARG A 372 10.35 4.05 -5.57
C ARG A 372 9.56 3.40 -6.72
N VAL A 373 8.34 2.94 -6.43
CA VAL A 373 7.42 2.37 -7.43
C VAL A 373 6.11 3.17 -7.38
N PRO A 374 5.98 4.26 -8.15
CA PRO A 374 4.84 5.16 -8.04
C PRO A 374 3.54 4.50 -8.53
N ILE A 375 2.62 4.24 -7.61
CA ILE A 375 1.30 3.67 -7.92
C ILE A 375 0.24 4.74 -7.62
N THR A 376 -0.69 4.92 -8.56
CA THR A 376 -1.82 5.84 -8.41
C THR A 376 -2.71 5.43 -7.24
N ASP A 377 -3.08 6.42 -6.44
CA ASP A 377 -3.90 6.17 -5.26
C ASP A 377 -5.27 5.63 -5.64
N GLU A 378 -5.81 4.72 -4.84
CA GLU A 378 -7.11 4.07 -5.02
C GLU A 378 -7.31 3.26 -6.33
N LYS A 379 -6.39 3.30 -7.29
CA LYS A 379 -6.46 2.53 -8.55
C LYS A 379 -5.77 1.17 -8.46
N ALA A 380 -6.06 0.27 -9.40
CA ALA A 380 -5.30 -0.96 -9.55
C ALA A 380 -3.85 -0.66 -10.01
N PRO A 381 -2.82 -1.37 -9.50
CA PRO A 381 -1.48 -1.29 -10.08
C PRO A 381 -1.51 -1.70 -11.55
N LYS A 382 -0.77 -0.98 -12.40
CA LYS A 382 -0.60 -1.33 -13.81
C LYS A 382 0.34 -2.51 -13.94
N GLU A 383 0.32 -3.20 -15.08
CA GLU A 383 1.14 -4.40 -15.28
C GLU A 383 2.65 -4.11 -15.10
N GLY A 384 3.11 -2.93 -15.55
CA GLY A 384 4.49 -2.50 -15.34
C GLY A 384 4.87 -2.28 -13.86
N ASP A 385 3.91 -1.98 -12.98
CA ASP A 385 4.15 -1.87 -11.55
C ASP A 385 4.45 -3.25 -10.94
N PHE A 386 3.72 -4.29 -11.38
CA PHE A 386 4.01 -5.68 -11.02
C PHE A 386 5.40 -6.10 -11.51
N ASP A 387 5.78 -5.75 -12.74
CA ASP A 387 7.10 -6.07 -13.30
C ASP A 387 8.23 -5.45 -12.48
N ASN A 388 8.08 -4.18 -12.11
CA ASN A 388 9.05 -3.47 -11.28
C ASN A 388 9.21 -4.12 -9.90
N LEU A 389 8.08 -4.46 -9.26
CA LEU A 389 8.08 -5.12 -7.96
C LEU A 389 8.71 -6.53 -8.03
N VAL A 390 8.32 -7.35 -9.00
CA VAL A 390 8.89 -8.70 -9.18
C VAL A 390 10.39 -8.62 -9.42
N ARG A 391 10.83 -7.77 -10.34
CA ARG A 391 12.25 -7.61 -10.68
C ARG A 391 13.08 -7.27 -9.44
N ARG A 392 12.64 -6.29 -8.62
CA ARG A 392 13.39 -5.87 -7.43
C ARG A 392 13.35 -6.91 -6.32
N ILE A 393 12.20 -7.56 -6.08
CA ILE A 393 12.06 -8.59 -5.05
C ILE A 393 12.84 -9.87 -5.41
N SER A 394 12.90 -10.23 -6.69
CA SER A 394 13.64 -11.41 -7.16
C SER A 394 15.16 -11.25 -7.07
N GLN A 395 15.66 -10.00 -7.13
CA GLN A 395 17.09 -9.69 -7.05
C GLN A 395 17.68 -9.78 -5.62
N VAL A 396 16.85 -9.79 -4.58
CA VAL A 396 17.30 -9.86 -3.18
C VAL A 396 17.23 -11.28 -2.61
N ASP A 397 18.06 -11.55 -1.60
CA ASP A 397 18.08 -12.83 -0.89
C ASP A 397 16.74 -13.13 -0.22
N ILE A 398 16.40 -14.42 -0.07
CA ILE A 398 15.15 -14.88 0.58
C ILE A 398 15.04 -14.45 2.06
N GLU A 399 16.18 -14.11 2.68
CA GLU A 399 16.30 -13.63 4.06
C GLU A 399 16.16 -12.10 4.18
N THR A 400 16.08 -11.38 3.06
CA THR A 400 15.87 -9.93 3.03
C THR A 400 14.44 -9.61 3.48
N GLU A 401 14.31 -8.64 4.38
CA GLU A 401 13.02 -8.12 4.84
C GLU A 401 12.50 -7.07 3.85
N ILE A 402 11.23 -7.15 3.48
CA ILE A 402 10.61 -6.27 2.46
C ILE A 402 9.64 -5.35 3.17
N VAL A 403 9.84 -4.04 3.04
CA VAL A 403 8.97 -3.02 3.65
C VAL A 403 8.24 -2.25 2.55
N PHE A 404 6.96 -1.97 2.75
CA PHE A 404 6.14 -1.12 1.87
C PHE A 404 5.57 0.06 2.63
N ASN A 405 5.62 1.25 2.03
CA ASN A 405 4.90 2.41 2.53
C ASN A 405 4.12 3.15 1.42
N CYS A 406 3.03 3.79 1.84
CA CYS A 406 2.32 4.82 1.08
C CYS A 406 1.90 5.92 2.07
N GLN A 407 0.95 6.78 1.73
CA GLN A 407 0.48 7.84 2.64
C GLN A 407 0.00 7.26 3.99
N MET A 408 -1.13 6.54 4.00
CA MET A 408 -1.71 5.97 5.23
C MET A 408 -1.25 4.54 5.53
N GLY A 409 -0.46 3.93 4.66
CA GLY A 409 -0.09 2.52 4.81
C GLY A 409 -1.26 1.56 4.61
N ARG A 410 -2.30 1.95 3.85
CA ARG A 410 -3.56 1.21 3.65
C ARG A 410 -3.61 0.51 2.29
N GLY A 411 -4.26 1.08 1.27
CA GLY A 411 -4.56 0.40 0.00
C GLY A 411 -3.30 -0.01 -0.79
N ARG A 412 -2.47 0.96 -1.19
CA ARG A 412 -1.22 0.71 -1.94
C ARG A 412 -0.27 -0.21 -1.17
N THR A 413 0.02 0.12 0.09
CA THR A 413 0.88 -0.70 0.97
C THR A 413 0.39 -2.14 1.09
N THR A 414 -0.88 -2.37 1.43
CA THR A 414 -1.43 -3.73 1.53
C THR A 414 -1.31 -4.47 0.20
N THR A 415 -1.52 -3.80 -0.93
CA THR A 415 -1.36 -4.40 -2.26
C THR A 415 0.09 -4.84 -2.52
N GLY A 416 1.07 -3.99 -2.22
CA GLY A 416 2.49 -4.36 -2.30
C GLY A 416 2.85 -5.54 -1.39
N MET A 417 2.30 -5.57 -0.16
CA MET A 417 2.49 -6.68 0.78
C MET A 417 1.90 -7.99 0.23
N VAL A 418 0.72 -7.96 -0.41
CA VAL A 418 0.11 -9.14 -1.05
C VAL A 418 1.00 -9.64 -2.19
N ILE A 419 1.46 -8.75 -3.08
CA ILE A 419 2.35 -9.08 -4.21
C ILE A 419 3.64 -9.73 -3.70
N ALA A 420 4.33 -9.09 -2.75
CA ALA A 420 5.56 -9.62 -2.19
C ALA A 420 5.37 -10.97 -1.50
N THR A 421 4.24 -11.15 -0.80
CA THR A 421 3.91 -12.43 -0.15
C THR A 421 3.68 -13.53 -1.18
N LEU A 422 2.98 -13.26 -2.29
CA LEU A 422 2.79 -14.23 -3.38
C LEU A 422 4.13 -14.65 -4.00
N VAL A 423 5.00 -13.68 -4.29
CA VAL A 423 6.36 -13.95 -4.80
C VAL A 423 7.18 -14.76 -3.80
N TYR A 424 7.17 -14.38 -2.52
CA TYR A 424 7.90 -15.08 -1.46
C TYR A 424 7.43 -16.54 -1.31
N LEU A 425 6.12 -16.78 -1.21
CA LEU A 425 5.55 -18.12 -1.08
C LEU A 425 5.93 -19.01 -2.26
N ASN A 426 5.98 -18.45 -3.46
CA ASN A 426 6.43 -19.17 -4.64
C ASN A 426 7.93 -19.51 -4.57
N ARG A 427 8.79 -18.57 -4.16
CA ARG A 427 10.25 -18.78 -4.01
C ARG A 427 10.57 -19.90 -3.02
N ILE A 428 9.81 -20.02 -1.92
CA ILE A 428 10.00 -21.09 -0.92
C ILE A 428 9.23 -22.39 -1.24
N GLY A 429 8.50 -22.45 -2.36
CA GLY A 429 7.70 -23.62 -2.74
C GLY A 429 6.48 -23.88 -1.85
N ALA A 430 6.03 -22.88 -1.09
CA ALA A 430 4.89 -22.96 -0.17
C ALA A 430 3.61 -22.33 -0.74
N SER A 431 3.49 -22.22 -2.06
CA SER A 431 2.35 -21.56 -2.71
C SER A 431 1.04 -22.32 -2.58
N GLY A 432 1.09 -23.64 -2.36
CA GLY A 432 -0.08 -24.50 -2.32
C GLY A 432 -0.74 -24.74 -3.68
N ILE A 433 -0.12 -24.29 -4.78
CA ILE A 433 -0.54 -24.56 -6.15
C ILE A 433 0.34 -25.69 -6.70
N PRO A 434 -0.22 -26.83 -7.14
CA PRO A 434 0.56 -27.91 -7.74
C PRO A 434 1.35 -27.38 -8.95
N ARG A 435 2.66 -27.67 -9.00
CA ARG A 435 3.51 -27.35 -10.14
C ARG A 435 3.21 -28.33 -11.29
N THR A 436 2.11 -28.12 -12.00
CA THR A 436 1.82 -28.82 -13.26
C THR A 436 2.37 -28.00 -14.43
N GLY A 437 2.99 -28.66 -15.41
CA GLY A 437 3.63 -28.00 -16.56
C GLY A 437 2.67 -27.27 -17.52
N SER A 438 1.38 -27.19 -17.20
CA SER A 438 0.33 -26.58 -18.02
C SER A 438 -0.27 -25.29 -17.43
N ILE A 439 0.13 -24.85 -16.22
CA ILE A 439 -0.52 -23.72 -15.55
C ILE A 439 -0.44 -22.40 -16.34
N GLY A 440 -1.54 -21.63 -16.35
CA GLY A 440 -1.61 -20.33 -16.99
C GLY A 440 -2.01 -20.34 -18.47
N LYS A 441 -2.51 -21.44 -19.02
CA LYS A 441 -3.23 -21.41 -20.32
C LYS A 441 -4.63 -20.79 -20.15
N VAL A 442 -5.19 -20.34 -21.26
CA VAL A 442 -6.53 -19.73 -21.31
C VAL A 442 -7.42 -20.66 -22.14
N PHE A 443 -8.56 -21.07 -21.59
CA PHE A 443 -9.54 -21.93 -22.25
C PHE A 443 -10.67 -21.09 -22.87
N TYR A 444 -11.14 -21.49 -24.05
CA TYR A 444 -12.36 -20.92 -24.63
C TYR A 444 -13.58 -21.43 -23.85
N ALA A 445 -14.06 -20.63 -22.90
CA ALA A 445 -15.40 -20.81 -22.36
C ALA A 445 -16.41 -20.23 -23.38
N GLY A 446 -17.39 -21.03 -23.79
CA GLY A 446 -18.53 -20.54 -24.58
C GLY A 446 -19.19 -19.33 -23.89
N ASN A 447 -19.81 -18.44 -24.68
CA ASN A 447 -20.36 -17.16 -24.26
C ASN A 447 -21.52 -17.24 -23.22
N ASP A 448 -21.89 -18.43 -22.75
CA ASP A 448 -22.84 -18.62 -21.66
C ASP A 448 -22.19 -18.22 -20.33
N VAL A 449 -22.17 -16.91 -20.11
CA VAL A 449 -22.03 -16.30 -18.80
C VAL A 449 -23.42 -15.87 -18.41
N ASP A 450 -24.06 -16.66 -17.55
CA ASP A 450 -25.27 -16.20 -16.88
C ASP A 450 -24.88 -14.93 -16.10
N ASP A 451 -25.52 -13.80 -16.41
CA ASP A 451 -25.30 -12.48 -15.81
C ASP A 451 -25.84 -12.44 -14.35
N TYR A 452 -25.55 -13.50 -13.63
CA TYR A 452 -25.96 -13.72 -12.27
C TYR A 452 -25.06 -12.88 -11.38
N MET A 453 -25.57 -11.71 -10.98
CA MET A 453 -25.04 -11.01 -9.82
C MET A 453 -25.14 -11.93 -8.60
N PRO A 454 -24.05 -12.16 -7.83
CA PRO A 454 -24.12 -13.01 -6.64
C PRO A 454 -25.20 -12.46 -5.71
N SER A 455 -26.25 -13.27 -5.48
CA SER A 455 -27.45 -12.86 -4.77
C SER A 455 -27.32 -13.00 -3.26
N SER A 456 -26.45 -13.90 -2.78
CA SER A 456 -26.21 -14.09 -1.35
C SER A 456 -25.05 -13.23 -0.85
N GLU A 457 -25.18 -12.70 0.37
CA GLU A 457 -24.09 -11.99 1.05
C GLU A 457 -22.83 -12.86 1.15
N GLU A 458 -22.98 -14.17 1.32
CA GLU A 458 -21.88 -15.12 1.36
C GLU A 458 -21.11 -15.20 0.03
N ALA A 459 -21.80 -15.20 -1.12
CA ALA A 459 -21.15 -15.22 -2.43
C ALA A 459 -20.38 -13.91 -2.70
N ILE A 460 -20.90 -12.78 -2.24
CA ILE A 460 -20.25 -11.47 -2.32
C ILE A 460 -18.96 -11.46 -1.50
N LEU A 461 -19.00 -11.93 -0.24
CA LEU A 461 -17.82 -12.01 0.63
C LEU A 461 -16.76 -12.98 0.08
N ARG A 462 -17.17 -14.02 -0.64
CA ARG A 462 -16.27 -14.93 -1.37
C ARG A 462 -15.71 -14.34 -2.66
N GLY A 463 -16.12 -13.12 -3.05
CA GLY A 463 -15.64 -12.46 -4.26
C GLY A 463 -16.15 -13.09 -5.55
N GLU A 464 -17.33 -13.73 -5.54
CA GLU A 464 -17.91 -14.47 -6.67
C GLU A 464 -18.60 -13.54 -7.69
N TYR A 465 -17.95 -12.42 -8.03
CA TYR A 465 -18.42 -11.48 -9.05
C TYR A 465 -18.35 -12.10 -10.45
N ALA A 466 -19.24 -11.71 -11.36
CA ALA A 466 -19.32 -12.27 -12.72
C ALA A 466 -17.97 -12.23 -13.45
N VAL A 467 -17.24 -11.10 -13.38
CA VAL A 467 -15.90 -10.94 -13.96
C VAL A 467 -14.87 -11.91 -13.35
N ILE A 468 -14.92 -12.14 -12.02
CA ILE A 468 -14.00 -13.04 -11.32
C ILE A 468 -14.34 -14.50 -11.60
N ARG A 469 -15.63 -14.87 -11.64
CA ARG A 469 -16.06 -16.22 -12.01
C ARG A 469 -15.63 -16.55 -13.45
N SER A 470 -15.79 -15.60 -14.35
CA SER A 470 -15.36 -15.72 -15.75
C SER A 470 -13.84 -15.91 -15.85
N LEU A 471 -13.05 -15.10 -15.13
CA LEU A 471 -11.60 -15.25 -15.05
C LEU A 471 -11.20 -16.66 -14.58
N VAL A 472 -11.74 -17.10 -13.45
CA VAL A 472 -11.36 -18.37 -12.82
C VAL A 472 -11.72 -19.58 -13.69
N ARG A 473 -12.81 -19.50 -14.47
CA ARG A 473 -13.21 -20.54 -15.43
C ARG A 473 -12.29 -20.61 -16.64
N VAL A 474 -11.84 -19.45 -17.12
CA VAL A 474 -11.06 -19.32 -18.36
C VAL A 474 -9.57 -19.54 -18.12
N LEU A 475 -9.03 -19.12 -16.98
CA LEU A 475 -7.61 -19.20 -16.67
C LEU A 475 -7.26 -20.56 -16.01
N GLU A 476 -6.38 -21.35 -16.64
CA GLU A 476 -5.84 -22.58 -16.08
C GLU A 476 -5.05 -22.29 -14.81
N GLY A 477 -5.45 -22.91 -13.70
CA GLY A 477 -4.94 -22.58 -12.36
C GLY A 477 -5.64 -21.39 -11.70
N GLY A 478 -6.71 -20.85 -12.31
CA GLY A 478 -7.45 -19.71 -11.78
C GLY A 478 -8.12 -19.98 -10.44
N VAL A 479 -8.60 -21.21 -10.21
CA VAL A 479 -9.22 -21.61 -8.92
C VAL A 479 -8.17 -21.61 -7.80
N GLU A 480 -7.02 -22.20 -8.06
CA GLU A 480 -5.89 -22.26 -7.14
C GLU A 480 -5.30 -20.87 -6.91
N GLY A 481 -5.14 -20.08 -7.98
CA GLY A 481 -4.67 -18.70 -7.95
C GLY A 481 -5.57 -17.82 -7.09
N LYS A 482 -6.88 -17.86 -7.32
CA LYS A 482 -7.86 -17.15 -6.48
C LYS A 482 -7.78 -17.58 -5.02
N ARG A 483 -7.75 -18.89 -4.76
CA ARG A 483 -7.64 -19.42 -3.39
C ARG A 483 -6.37 -18.95 -2.69
N GLN A 484 -5.25 -18.86 -3.40
CA GLN A 484 -4.00 -18.35 -2.85
C GLN A 484 -4.12 -16.86 -2.54
N VAL A 485 -4.63 -16.06 -3.47
CA VAL A 485 -4.83 -14.61 -3.31
C VAL A 485 -5.74 -14.31 -2.12
N ASP A 486 -6.87 -15.00 -2.00
CA ASP A 486 -7.82 -14.81 -0.90
C ASP A 486 -7.14 -15.00 0.46
N LYS A 487 -6.36 -16.08 0.60
CA LYS A 487 -5.61 -16.38 1.82
C LYS A 487 -4.53 -15.35 2.11
N VAL A 488 -3.84 -14.83 1.10
CA VAL A 488 -2.80 -13.81 1.29
C VAL A 488 -3.44 -12.46 1.64
N ILE A 489 -4.56 -12.10 1.02
CA ILE A 489 -5.33 -10.90 1.38
C ILE A 489 -5.74 -10.96 2.86
N ASP A 490 -6.26 -12.10 3.33
CA ASP A 490 -6.66 -12.30 4.72
C ASP A 490 -5.48 -12.22 5.71
N LYS A 491 -4.24 -12.34 5.24
CA LYS A 491 -3.04 -12.23 6.06
C LYS A 491 -2.46 -10.82 6.06
N CYS A 492 -2.84 -10.01 5.09
CA CYS A 492 -2.47 -8.60 4.97
C CYS A 492 -3.61 -7.65 5.39
N ASP A 493 -4.67 -8.18 6.00
CA ASP A 493 -5.96 -7.52 6.26
C ASP A 493 -5.96 -6.45 7.38
N SER A 494 -4.94 -6.48 8.25
CA SER A 494 -4.72 -5.60 9.41
C SER A 494 -5.10 -4.12 9.24
N MET A 495 -4.97 -3.53 8.04
CA MET A 495 -5.42 -2.17 7.73
C MET A 495 -6.66 -2.12 6.83
N GLN A 496 -6.75 -3.03 5.86
CA GLN A 496 -7.85 -3.13 4.91
C GLN A 496 -7.82 -4.51 4.26
N ASN A 497 -8.94 -5.22 4.30
CA ASN A 497 -9.15 -6.40 3.47
C ASN A 497 -9.77 -5.95 2.13
N LEU A 498 -9.12 -6.29 1.00
CA LEU A 498 -9.58 -5.89 -0.33
C LEU A 498 -10.98 -6.46 -0.64
N ARG A 499 -11.25 -7.72 -0.28
CA ARG A 499 -12.53 -8.39 -0.57
C ARG A 499 -13.68 -7.76 0.23
N GLU A 500 -13.44 -7.47 1.50
CA GLU A 500 -14.42 -6.77 2.34
C GLU A 500 -14.67 -5.34 1.88
N ALA A 501 -13.64 -4.64 1.39
CA ALA A 501 -13.78 -3.30 0.82
C ALA A 501 -14.67 -3.31 -0.44
N ILE A 502 -14.45 -4.26 -1.36
CA ILE A 502 -15.31 -4.42 -2.55
C ILE A 502 -16.77 -4.68 -2.14
N ALA A 503 -16.99 -5.58 -1.17
CA ALA A 503 -18.32 -5.86 -0.63
C ALA A 503 -18.98 -4.62 -0.01
N THR A 504 -18.20 -3.81 0.71
CA THR A 504 -18.65 -2.56 1.33
C THR A 504 -19.10 -1.55 0.28
N TYR A 505 -18.29 -1.30 -0.76
CA TYR A 505 -18.67 -0.37 -1.83
C TYR A 505 -19.89 -0.86 -2.60
N ARG A 506 -20.02 -2.17 -2.86
CA ARG A 506 -21.24 -2.74 -3.44
C ARG A 506 -22.49 -2.41 -2.60
N ASN A 507 -22.40 -2.62 -1.29
CA ASN A 507 -23.52 -2.34 -0.39
C ASN A 507 -23.85 -0.84 -0.33
N ASN A 508 -22.83 0.02 -0.39
CA ASN A 508 -23.01 1.47 -0.48
C ASN A 508 -23.74 1.85 -1.77
N ILE A 509 -23.36 1.30 -2.93
CA ILE A 509 -24.02 1.58 -4.22
C ILE A 509 -25.52 1.27 -4.16
N LEU A 510 -25.91 0.14 -3.55
CA LEU A 510 -27.31 -0.28 -3.45
C LEU A 510 -28.14 0.58 -2.50
N ARG A 511 -27.51 1.14 -1.46
CA ARG A 511 -28.19 1.87 -0.39
C ARG A 511 -28.10 3.39 -0.54
N GLN A 512 -27.26 3.90 -1.44
CA GLN A 512 -27.00 5.32 -1.57
C GLN A 512 -28.05 6.00 -2.46
N PRO A 513 -28.93 6.86 -1.91
CA PRO A 513 -29.90 7.61 -2.70
C PRO A 513 -29.28 8.75 -3.49
N ASP A 514 -28.16 9.31 -3.00
CA ASP A 514 -27.46 10.41 -3.66
C ASP A 514 -26.66 9.91 -4.87
N GLU A 515 -27.01 10.40 -6.06
CA GLU A 515 -26.44 9.94 -7.32
C GLU A 515 -24.93 10.16 -7.40
N MET A 516 -24.44 11.31 -6.91
CA MET A 516 -23.01 11.65 -6.96
C MET A 516 -22.19 10.73 -6.05
N LYS A 517 -22.65 10.45 -4.83
CA LYS A 517 -22.01 9.50 -3.90
C LYS A 517 -22.11 8.06 -4.39
N ARG A 518 -23.21 7.72 -5.08
CA ARG A 518 -23.39 6.39 -5.69
C ARG A 518 -22.38 6.18 -6.81
N GLU A 519 -22.21 7.17 -7.69
CA GLU A 519 -21.22 7.15 -8.78
C GLU A 519 -19.79 7.07 -8.24
N ALA A 520 -19.46 7.86 -7.21
CA ALA A 520 -18.16 7.76 -6.54
C ALA A 520 -17.92 6.36 -5.94
N SER A 521 -18.93 5.77 -5.31
CA SER A 521 -18.84 4.40 -4.77
C SER A 521 -18.68 3.35 -5.87
N LEU A 522 -19.32 3.55 -7.01
CA LEU A 522 -19.18 2.69 -8.20
C LEU A 522 -17.76 2.75 -8.76
N SER A 523 -17.18 3.95 -8.86
CA SER A 523 -15.80 4.12 -9.30
C SER A 523 -14.82 3.34 -8.40
N PHE A 524 -14.92 3.48 -7.08
CA PHE A 524 -14.07 2.69 -6.15
C PHE A 524 -14.32 1.19 -6.24
N PHE A 525 -15.59 0.76 -6.38
CA PHE A 525 -15.93 -0.64 -6.54
C PHE A 525 -15.23 -1.27 -7.75
N VAL A 526 -15.27 -0.60 -8.91
CA VAL A 526 -14.63 -1.07 -10.14
C VAL A 526 -13.12 -1.14 -10.00
N GLU A 527 -12.47 -0.08 -9.50
CA GLU A 527 -11.01 -0.05 -9.31
C GLU A 527 -10.51 -1.15 -8.36
N TYR A 528 -11.27 -1.43 -7.29
CA TYR A 528 -10.91 -2.46 -6.32
C TYR A 528 -11.15 -3.87 -6.88
N LEU A 529 -12.22 -4.05 -7.67
CA LEU A 529 -12.50 -5.32 -8.33
C LEU A 529 -11.46 -5.62 -9.41
N GLU A 530 -11.04 -4.62 -10.17
CA GLU A 530 -9.93 -4.70 -11.13
C GLU A 530 -8.61 -5.04 -10.43
N ARG A 531 -8.31 -4.40 -9.29
CA ARG A 531 -7.15 -4.76 -8.46
C ARG A 531 -7.18 -6.23 -8.03
N TYR A 532 -8.34 -6.72 -7.59
CA TYR A 532 -8.50 -8.12 -7.20
C TYR A 532 -8.33 -9.07 -8.40
N TYR A 533 -8.87 -8.71 -9.56
CA TYR A 533 -8.70 -9.43 -10.83
C TYR A 533 -7.23 -9.59 -11.20
N PHE A 534 -6.46 -8.50 -11.21
CA PHE A 534 -5.04 -8.54 -11.54
C PHE A 534 -4.22 -9.34 -10.53
N LEU A 535 -4.55 -9.29 -9.23
CA LEU A 535 -3.87 -10.12 -8.23
C LEU A 535 -4.06 -11.62 -8.49
N ILE A 536 -5.24 -12.05 -8.96
CA ILE A 536 -5.49 -13.46 -9.35
C ILE A 536 -4.66 -13.84 -10.57
N CYS A 537 -4.67 -13.00 -11.62
CA CYS A 537 -3.81 -13.19 -12.80
C CYS A 537 -2.33 -13.28 -12.40
N PHE A 538 -1.88 -12.37 -11.54
CA PHE A 538 -0.51 -12.31 -11.06
C PHE A 538 -0.10 -13.55 -10.27
N ALA A 539 -0.97 -14.06 -9.40
CA ALA A 539 -0.70 -15.30 -8.68
C ALA A 539 -0.45 -16.47 -9.65
N VAL A 540 -1.29 -16.63 -10.68
CA VAL A 540 -1.10 -17.67 -11.71
C VAL A 540 0.17 -17.44 -12.52
N TYR A 541 0.45 -16.19 -12.90
CA TYR A 541 1.68 -15.81 -13.61
C TYR A 541 2.94 -16.26 -12.84
N VAL A 542 3.05 -15.94 -11.55
CA VAL A 542 4.21 -16.27 -10.71
C VAL A 542 4.50 -17.78 -10.71
N HIS A 543 3.47 -18.64 -10.75
CA HIS A 543 3.65 -20.10 -10.85
C HIS A 543 4.02 -20.57 -12.25
N SER A 544 3.45 -19.95 -13.28
CA SER A 544 3.70 -20.32 -14.68
C SER A 544 5.16 -20.08 -15.08
N VAL A 545 5.74 -18.94 -14.66
CA VAL A 545 7.13 -18.59 -14.98
C VAL A 545 8.12 -19.45 -14.19
N SER A 546 7.79 -19.79 -12.93
CA SER A 546 8.65 -20.63 -12.09
C SER A 546 8.73 -22.08 -12.54
N SER A 547 7.68 -22.58 -13.20
CA SER A 547 7.66 -23.94 -13.76
C SER A 547 8.55 -24.06 -15.01
N ALA A 548 8.74 -22.97 -15.77
CA ALA A 548 9.61 -22.95 -16.95
C ALA A 548 11.11 -22.96 -16.61
N HIS A 549 11.50 -22.43 -15.44
CA HIS A 549 12.88 -22.32 -14.97
C HIS A 549 13.55 -23.68 -14.64
N GLN A 550 12.79 -24.77 -14.57
CA GLN A 550 13.35 -26.10 -14.37
C GLN A 550 13.88 -26.74 -15.66
N THR A 551 13.67 -26.13 -16.84
CA THR A 551 13.94 -26.80 -18.13
C THR A 551 14.91 -26.10 -19.07
N THR A 552 15.06 -24.77 -19.11
CA THR A 552 16.03 -24.10 -20.01
C THR A 552 16.19 -22.61 -19.69
N LEU A 553 17.30 -22.01 -20.14
CA LEU A 553 17.63 -20.57 -20.17
C LEU A 553 16.57 -19.71 -20.93
N SER A 554 15.32 -19.68 -20.49
CA SER A 554 14.27 -18.86 -21.09
C SER A 554 14.34 -17.44 -20.54
N VAL A 555 14.31 -16.45 -21.44
CA VAL A 555 14.04 -15.05 -21.15
C VAL A 555 12.90 -14.96 -20.12
N GLU A 556 13.12 -14.27 -18.99
CA GLU A 556 12.08 -14.03 -17.99
C GLU A 556 10.93 -13.27 -18.66
N VAL A 557 9.82 -13.96 -18.93
CA VAL A 557 8.61 -13.33 -19.46
C VAL A 557 8.04 -12.46 -18.35
N SER A 558 7.91 -11.15 -18.60
CA SER A 558 7.33 -10.20 -17.65
C SER A 558 5.83 -10.46 -17.45
N PHE A 559 5.24 -9.96 -16.36
CA PHE A 559 3.80 -10.02 -16.15
C PHE A 559 3.06 -9.25 -17.26
N SER A 560 3.59 -8.10 -17.67
CA SER A 560 3.05 -7.35 -18.81
C SER A 560 3.02 -8.17 -20.09
N ASP A 561 4.10 -8.89 -20.41
CA ASP A 561 4.17 -9.74 -21.60
C ASP A 561 3.24 -10.95 -21.48
N TRP A 562 3.16 -11.54 -20.28
CA TRP A 562 2.26 -12.66 -19.98
C TRP A 562 0.79 -12.28 -20.15
N MET A 563 0.39 -11.10 -19.67
CA MET A 563 -0.95 -10.56 -19.86
C MET A 563 -1.21 -10.22 -21.34
N ARG A 564 -0.26 -9.57 -22.02
CA ARG A 564 -0.39 -9.19 -23.45
C ARG A 564 -0.58 -10.40 -24.35
N ALA A 565 0.05 -11.52 -24.03
CA ALA A 565 -0.11 -12.78 -24.74
C ALA A 565 -1.50 -13.44 -24.56
N ARG A 566 -2.39 -12.86 -23.72
CA ARG A 566 -3.70 -13.40 -23.35
C ARG A 566 -4.81 -12.34 -23.47
N PRO A 567 -5.11 -11.86 -24.69
CA PRO A 567 -6.10 -10.80 -24.92
C PRO A 567 -7.51 -11.12 -24.41
N GLU A 568 -7.83 -12.40 -24.22
CA GLU A 568 -9.08 -12.88 -23.63
C GLU A 568 -9.26 -12.36 -22.20
N LEU A 569 -8.17 -12.23 -21.43
CA LEU A 569 -8.22 -11.72 -20.05
C LEU A 569 -8.62 -10.24 -20.02
N TYR A 570 -8.17 -9.43 -20.98
CA TYR A 570 -8.65 -8.04 -21.11
C TYR A 570 -10.09 -7.96 -21.62
N SER A 571 -10.52 -8.97 -22.38
CA SER A 571 -11.89 -9.02 -22.89
C SER A 571 -12.88 -9.38 -21.79
N ILE A 572 -12.49 -10.21 -20.82
CA ILE A 572 -13.28 -10.49 -19.62
C ILE A 572 -13.37 -9.23 -18.74
N LEU A 573 -12.25 -8.55 -18.49
CA LEU A 573 -12.21 -7.37 -17.62
C LEU A 573 -13.04 -6.18 -18.12
N ARG A 574 -13.25 -6.08 -19.45
CA ARG A 574 -14.04 -5.01 -20.09
C ARG A 574 -15.55 -5.28 -20.12
N ARG A 575 -15.99 -6.49 -19.79
CA ARG A 575 -17.40 -6.83 -19.63
C ARG A 575 -17.85 -6.41 -18.24
#